data_AF-A0A3M2ELY4-F1
#
_entry.id   AF-A0A3M2ELY4-F1
#
_cell.length_a   1.000
_cell.length_b   1.000
_cell.length_c   1.000
_cell.angle_alpha   90.00
_cell.angle_beta   90.00
_cell.angle_gamma   90.00
#
_symmetry.space_group_name_H-M   'P 1'
#
loop_
_entity.id
_entity.type
_entity.pdbx_description
1 polymer ?
#
loop_
_entity_poly.entity_id
_entity_poly.type
_entity_poly.pdbx_seq_one_letter_code
_entity_poly.pdbx_strand_id
1 'polypeptide(L)' 'MQGLWKDRLVQDSYGLVHARLGYRLRLGPSVLTLSGEVRNVFDTRIAEIFNAPLPGRWWIVGLAWGR' A
#
# COMPACT_ATOMS: atom_id res chain seq x y z
N MET A 1 -22.39 3.23 32.91
CA MET A 1 -21.75 2.33 31.93
C MET A 1 -20.39 2.93 31.57
N GLN A 2 -19.31 2.40 32.12
CA GLN A 2 -17.94 2.80 31.76
C GLN A 2 -17.60 2.07 30.45
N GLY A 3 -17.58 2.80 29.33
CA GLY A 3 -17.19 2.24 28.03
C GLY A 3 -15.76 1.67 28.11
N LEU A 4 -15.55 0.53 27.47
CA LEU A 4 -14.24 -0.11 27.45
C LEU A 4 -13.25 0.83 26.74
N TRP A 5 -11.99 0.87 27.18
CA TRP A 5 -10.94 1.64 26.51
C TRP A 5 -10.82 1.32 25.01
N LYS A 6 -11.28 0.12 24.60
CA LYS A 6 -11.40 -0.33 23.22
C LYS A 6 -12.41 0.45 22.39
N ASP A 7 -13.49 0.94 22.99
CA ASP A 7 -14.54 1.69 22.28
C ASP A 7 -14.04 3.07 21.80
N ARG A 8 -13.00 3.59 22.46
CA ARG A 8 -12.34 4.86 22.08
C ARG A 8 -11.33 4.71 20.94
N LEU A 9 -10.85 3.49 20.66
CA LEU A 9 -9.86 3.23 19.61
C LEU A 9 -10.47 3.19 18.21
N VAL A 10 -11.80 3.14 18.10
CA VAL A 10 -12.56 3.13 16.84
C VAL A 10 -13.16 4.52 16.57
N GLN A 11 -12.42 5.60 16.85
CA GLN A 11 -12.90 6.96 16.56
C GLN A 11 -12.51 7.42 15.14
N ASP A 12 -11.33 7.00 14.64
CA ASP A 12 -10.86 7.40 13.32
C ASP A 12 -11.05 6.26 12.31
N SER A 13 -12.17 6.30 11.59
CA SER A 13 -12.34 5.47 10.40
C SER A 13 -11.62 6.12 9.22
N TYR A 14 -10.72 5.39 8.56
CA TYR A 14 -10.00 5.86 7.39
C TYR A 14 -10.10 4.88 6.24
N GLY A 15 -10.08 5.40 5.02
CA GLY A 15 -9.99 4.61 3.78
C GLY A 15 -8.59 4.74 3.19
N LEU A 16 -8.05 3.63 2.70
CA LEU A 16 -6.80 3.59 1.96
C LEU A 16 -7.03 3.19 0.51
N VAL A 17 -6.39 3.92 -0.39
CA VAL A 17 -6.35 3.57 -1.81
C VAL A 17 -4.93 3.17 -2.19
N HIS A 18 -4.84 2.05 -2.89
CA HIS A 18 -3.60 1.50 -3.43
C HIS A 18 -3.78 1.32 -4.94
N ALA A 19 -2.73 1.56 -5.71
CA ALA A 19 -2.74 1.36 -7.15
C ALA A 19 -1.53 0.53 -7.58
N ARG A 20 -1.75 -0.40 -8.51
CA ARG A 20 -0.71 -1.25 -9.08
C ARG A 20 -0.81 -1.24 -10.60
N LEU A 21 0.34 -1.10 -11.24
CA LEU A 21 0.51 -1.17 -12.68
C LEU A 21 1.55 -2.24 -13.00
N GLY A 22 1.30 -2.99 -14.07
CA GLY A 22 2.20 -4.00 -14.59
C GLY A 22 2.31 -3.84 -16.10
N TYR A 23 3.54 -3.92 -16.62
CA TYR A 23 3.81 -3.80 -18.03
C TYR A 23 4.76 -4.91 -18.49
N ARG A 24 4.43 -5.55 -19.61
CA ARG A 24 5.20 -6.66 -20.17
C ARG A 24 5.75 -6.26 -21.53
N LEU A 25 7.07 -6.22 -21.62
CA LEU A 25 7.86 -5.93 -22.81
C LEU A 25 8.37 -7.23 -23.42
N ARG A 26 8.11 -7.46 -24.70
CA ARG A 26 8.74 -8.54 -25.47
C ARG A 26 9.99 -7.99 -26.15
N LEU A 27 11.14 -8.59 -25.87
CA LEU A 27 12.46 -8.22 -26.39
C LEU A 27 13.07 -9.46 -27.09
N GLY A 28 12.58 -9.76 -28.29
CA GLY A 28 12.93 -11.00 -29.01
C GLY A 28 12.35 -12.23 -28.32
N PRO A 29 13.16 -13.28 -28.00
CA PRO A 29 12.69 -14.43 -27.24
C PRO A 29 12.43 -14.10 -25.77
N SER A 30 13.04 -13.01 -25.26
CA SER A 30 12.97 -12.66 -23.85
C SER A 30 11.76 -11.78 -23.52
N VAL A 31 11.30 -11.89 -22.27
CA VAL A 31 10.19 -11.11 -21.73
C VAL A 31 10.67 -10.36 -20.50
N LEU A 32 10.60 -9.03 -20.56
CA LEU A 32 10.83 -8.15 -19.42
C LEU A 32 9.47 -7.74 -18.84
N THR A 33 9.27 -7.97 -17.55
CA THR A 33 8.09 -7.51 -16.82
C THR A 33 8.50 -6.42 -15.83
N LEU A 34 7.84 -5.28 -15.93
CA LEU A 34 7.97 -4.16 -15.01
C LEU A 34 6.68 -4.06 -14.19
N SER A 35 6.78 -3.81 -12.89
CA SER A 35 5.62 -3.50 -12.06
C SER A 35 5.91 -2.32 -11.16
N GLY A 36 4.92 -1.44 -11.01
CA GLY A 36 4.94 -0.36 -10.04
C GLY A 36 3.69 -0.44 -9.17
N GLU A 37 3.86 -0.29 -7.87
CA GLU A 37 2.78 -0.24 -6.91
C GLU A 37 2.96 0.98 -6.01
N VAL A 38 1.88 1.71 -5.80
CA VAL A 38 1.81 2.81 -4.84
C VAL A 38 0.77 2.45 -3.79
N ARG A 39 1.19 2.56 -2.54
CA ARG A 39 0.35 2.31 -1.37
C ARG A 39 0.05 3.65 -0.70
N ASN A 40 -1.18 3.80 -0.20
CA ASN A 40 -1.64 5.03 0.41
C ASN A 40 -1.50 6.22 -0.57
N VAL A 41 -2.16 6.11 -1.73
CA VAL A 41 -2.07 7.09 -2.84
C VAL A 41 -2.31 8.53 -2.36
N PHE A 42 -3.29 8.70 -1.48
CA PHE A 42 -3.70 9.98 -0.92
C PHE A 42 -2.91 10.43 0.31
N ASP A 43 -1.87 9.69 0.71
CA ASP A 43 -1.03 10.00 1.88
C ASP A 43 -1.86 10.20 3.17
N THR A 44 -2.90 9.38 3.31
CA THR A 44 -3.79 9.37 4.47
C THR A 44 -2.97 9.03 5.72
N ARG A 45 -3.08 9.87 6.75
CA ARG A 45 -2.45 9.58 8.05
C ARG A 45 -3.15 8.40 8.69
N ILE A 46 -2.37 7.38 9.01
CA ILE A 46 -2.85 6.13 9.57
C ILE A 46 -2.07 5.84 10.85
N ALA A 47 -2.82 5.46 11.87
CA ALA A 47 -2.30 5.00 13.15
C ALA A 47 -2.90 3.63 13.43
N GLU A 48 -2.05 2.70 13.86
CA GLU A 48 -2.51 1.40 14.37
C GLU A 48 -3.00 1.52 15.81
N ILE A 49 -3.57 0.42 16.32
CA ILE A 49 -3.91 0.29 17.75
C ILE A 49 -2.68 0.68 18.57
N PHE A 50 -2.85 1.53 19.58
CA PHE A 50 -1.78 2.15 20.38
C PHE A 50 -0.99 3.29 19.71
N ASN A 51 -1.55 3.96 18.68
CA ASN A 51 -0.94 5.11 18.02
C ASN A 51 0.42 4.82 17.36
N ALA A 52 0.64 3.57 16.94
CA ALA A 52 1.85 3.24 16.17
C ALA A 52 1.77 3.94 14.80
N PRO A 53 2.74 4.81 14.46
CA PRO A 53 2.72 5.51 13.18
C PRO A 53 3.00 4.52 12.06
N LEU A 54 2.07 4.42 11.12
CA LEU A 54 2.27 3.64 9.90
C LEU A 54 2.90 4.50 8.80
N PRO A 55 3.57 3.88 7.82
CA PRO A 55 4.13 4.60 6.68
C PRO A 55 3.03 5.39 5.95
N GLY A 56 3.35 6.62 5.54
CA GLY A 56 2.50 7.42 4.66
C GLY A 56 2.42 6.82 3.25
N ARG A 57 2.55 7.62 2.20
CA ARG A 57 2.66 7.09 0.84
C ARG A 57 4.00 6.39 0.61
N TRP A 58 3.97 5.16 0.09
CA TRP A 58 5.17 4.41 -0.26
C TRP A 58 5.00 3.62 -1.56
N TRP A 59 6.14 3.26 -2.17
CA TRP A 59 6.22 2.68 -3.50
C TRP A 59 6.94 1.32 -3.49
N ILE A 60 6.48 0.40 -4.34
CA ILE A 60 7.18 -0.84 -4.67
C ILE A 60 7.44 -0.84 -6.17
N VAL A 61 8.68 -1.09 -6.56
CA VAL A 61 9.08 -1.25 -7.96
C VAL A 61 9.63 -2.66 -8.14
N GLY A 62 9.14 -3.35 -9.16
CA GLY A 62 9.53 -4.72 -9.50
C GLY A 62 10.01 -4.82 -10.93
N LEU A 63 11.04 -5.64 -11.14
CA LEU A 63 11.58 -5.99 -12.44
C LEU A 63 11.82 -7.50 -12.48
N ALA A 64 11.33 -8.15 -13.54
CA ALA A 64 11.55 -9.57 -13.77
C ALA A 64 11.93 -9.82 -15.22
N TRP A 65 12.91 -10.70 -15.45
CA TRP A 65 13.39 -11.08 -16.76
C TRP A 65 13.19 -12.58 -16.98
N GLY A 66 12.51 -12.95 -18.07
CA GLY A 66 12.35 -14.33 -18.52
C GLY A 66 12.96 -14.52 -19.91
N ARG A 67 13.46 -15.73 -20.19
CA ARG A 67 13.89 -16.19 -21.52
C ARG A 67 12.88 -17.14 -22.12
#